data_AF-A0A2G2XG50-F1
#
_entry.id   AF-A0A2G2XG50-F1
#
_cell.length_a   1.000
_cell.length_b   1.000
_cell.length_c   1.000
_cell.angle_alpha   90.00
_cell.angle_beta   90.00
_cell.angle_gamma   90.00
#
_symmetry.space_group_name_H-M   'P 1'
#
loop_
_entity.id
_entity.type
_entity.pdbx_description
1 polymer ?
#
loop_
_entity_poly.entity_id
_entity_poly.type
_entity_poly.pdbx_seq_one_letter_code
_entity_poly.pdbx_strand_id
1 'polypeptide(L)'
;MGNVLWNGVVSLFLVLLLFCSSGAEVVTLDVHAARELIRSGHRYLDVRTEEEFKKGHVENSLNIPYMFNTPQGRVKNPKFLEQVSSACDKEEKLIVGCQSGVRSLDATTDLHAAEFKHASNMG
;
A
#
# COMPACT_ATOMS: atom_id res chain seq x y z
N MET A 1 46.34 32.24 -10.09
CA MET A 1 45.76 30.90 -9.88
C MET A 1 45.29 30.84 -8.43
N GLY A 2 44.00 30.55 -8.18
CA GLY A 2 43.52 30.33 -6.80
C GLY A 2 42.10 30.83 -6.57
N ASN A 3 41.13 29.99 -6.92
CA ASN A 3 39.69 30.24 -6.95
C ASN A 3 39.08 30.47 -5.55
N VAL A 4 38.20 31.47 -5.42
CA VAL A 4 37.23 31.57 -4.32
C VAL A 4 35.82 31.63 -4.92
N LEU A 5 35.35 30.48 -5.39
CA LEU A 5 33.98 30.23 -5.83
C LEU A 5 33.51 28.90 -5.24
N TRP A 6 33.44 28.79 -3.91
CA TRP A 6 32.93 27.58 -3.23
C TRP A 6 31.61 27.79 -2.48
N ASN A 7 31.14 29.03 -2.33
CA ASN A 7 29.97 29.31 -1.48
C ASN A 7 28.60 29.16 -2.20
N GLY A 8 28.59 28.87 -3.51
CA GLY A 8 27.35 28.74 -4.30
C GLY A 8 26.80 27.33 -4.44
N VAL A 9 27.63 26.30 -4.27
CA VAL A 9 27.23 24.89 -4.55
C VAL A 9 26.62 24.21 -3.32
N VAL A 10 27.02 24.63 -2.12
CA VAL A 10 26.51 24.07 -0.85
C VAL A 10 25.06 24.50 -0.59
N SER A 11 24.65 25.66 -1.11
CA SER A 11 23.29 26.20 -0.89
C SER A 11 22.21 25.56 -1.76
N LEU A 12 22.57 24.96 -2.91
CA LEU A 12 21.58 24.37 -3.83
C LEU A 12 21.21 22.92 -3.42
N PHE A 13 22.09 22.22 -2.72
CA PHE A 13 21.84 20.86 -2.24
C PHE A 13 20.88 20.79 -1.03
N LEU A 14 20.75 21.88 -0.25
CA LEU A 14 19.91 21.90 0.95
C LEU A 14 18.41 22.12 0.65
N VAL A 15 18.06 22.55 -0.56
CA VAL A 15 16.67 22.79 -0.99
C VAL A 15 15.99 21.48 -1.44
N LEU A 16 16.74 20.41 -1.70
CA LEU A 16 16.24 19.09 -2.12
C LEU A 16 15.68 18.23 -0.98
N LEU A 17 15.77 18.67 0.29
CA LEU A 17 15.29 17.93 1.46
C LEU A 17 13.91 18.37 1.96
N LEU A 18 13.24 19.28 1.27
CA LEU A 18 11.84 19.66 1.55
C LEU A 18 10.86 18.79 0.76
N PHE A 19 11.03 17.47 0.80
CA PHE A 19 9.95 16.58 0.36
C PHE A 19 8.82 16.68 1.39
N CYS A 20 7.81 17.43 1.00
CA CYS A 20 6.56 17.64 1.72
C CYS A 20 5.98 16.28 2.14
N SER A 21 6.08 15.93 3.43
CA SER A 21 5.35 14.79 4.00
C SER A 21 3.89 15.22 4.17
N SER A 22 3.14 15.17 3.08
CA SER A 22 1.68 15.17 3.11
C SER A 22 1.25 13.85 3.75
N GLY A 23 0.72 13.88 4.96
CA GLY A 23 0.09 12.71 5.57
C GLY A 23 -0.98 12.18 4.62
N ALA A 24 -0.76 10.98 4.06
CA ALA A 24 -1.67 10.41 3.08
C ALA A 24 -2.98 10.01 3.77
N GLU A 25 -4.05 10.74 3.49
CA GLU A 25 -5.40 10.29 3.83
C GLU A 25 -5.73 9.05 3.02
N VAL A 26 -6.17 7.97 3.68
CA VAL A 26 -6.55 6.74 3.00
C VAL A 26 -7.89 6.93 2.28
N VAL A 27 -7.86 6.94 0.96
CA VAL A 27 -9.07 6.96 0.14
C VAL A 27 -9.81 5.62 0.32
N THR A 28 -11.10 5.70 0.68
CA THR A 28 -11.99 4.55 0.75
C THR A 28 -12.99 4.57 -0.39
N LEU A 29 -13.07 3.47 -1.12
CA LEU A 29 -13.92 3.26 -2.27
C LEU A 29 -15.06 2.31 -1.93
N ASP A 30 -16.26 2.61 -2.41
CA ASP A 30 -17.34 1.63 -2.42
C ASP A 30 -17.07 0.51 -3.45
N VAL A 31 -17.81 -0.58 -3.32
CA VAL A 31 -17.66 -1.78 -4.15
C VAL A 31 -17.84 -1.49 -5.65
N HIS A 32 -18.74 -0.58 -6.04
CA HIS A 32 -18.96 -0.25 -7.44
C HIS A 32 -17.77 0.53 -8.00
N ALA A 33 -17.31 1.57 -7.30
CA ALA A 33 -16.13 2.33 -7.69
C ALA A 33 -14.88 1.44 -7.79
N ALA A 34 -14.66 0.59 -6.80
CA ALA A 34 -13.57 -0.38 -6.79
C ALA A 34 -13.63 -1.33 -7.99
N ARG A 35 -14.81 -1.84 -8.34
CA ARG A 35 -15.01 -2.73 -9.49
C ARG A 35 -14.62 -2.05 -10.80
N GLU A 36 -15.01 -0.80 -11.02
CA GLU A 36 -14.65 -0.06 -12.24
C GLU A 36 -13.14 0.18 -12.33
N LEU A 37 -12.48 0.48 -11.20
CA LEU A 37 -11.03 0.64 -11.15
C LEU A 37 -10.28 -0.68 -11.41
N ILE A 38 -10.75 -1.80 -10.86
CA ILE A 38 -10.18 -3.12 -11.16
C ILE A 38 -10.29 -3.42 -12.67
N ARG A 39 -11.44 -3.13 -13.28
CA ARG A 39 -11.63 -3.26 -14.73
C ARG A 39 -10.75 -2.33 -15.55
N SER A 40 -10.37 -1.18 -15.00
CA SER A 40 -9.44 -0.23 -15.61
C SER A 40 -7.96 -0.61 -15.41
N GLY A 41 -7.67 -1.78 -14.85
CA GLY A 41 -6.31 -2.31 -14.67
C GLY A 41 -5.69 -2.06 -13.29
N HIS A 42 -6.46 -1.61 -12.29
CA HIS A 42 -5.96 -1.61 -10.91
C HIS A 42 -5.87 -3.05 -10.39
N ARG A 43 -4.79 -3.37 -9.67
CA ARG A 43 -4.61 -4.69 -9.11
C ARG A 43 -5.34 -4.79 -7.78
N TYR A 44 -6.07 -5.89 -7.59
CA TYR A 44 -6.77 -6.14 -6.34
C TYR A 44 -5.88 -6.93 -5.37
N LEU A 45 -5.58 -6.34 -4.23
CA LEU A 45 -4.85 -6.95 -3.12
C LEU A 45 -5.87 -7.42 -2.06
N ASP A 46 -6.09 -8.73 -2.00
CA ASP A 46 -6.93 -9.36 -1.00
C ASP A 46 -6.10 -9.64 0.26
N VAL A 47 -6.39 -8.91 1.34
CA VAL A 47 -5.64 -9.00 2.60
C VAL A 47 -6.26 -9.96 3.62
N ARG A 48 -7.27 -10.73 3.20
CA ARG A 48 -7.88 -11.78 4.03
C ARG A 48 -6.90 -12.94 4.23
N THR A 49 -7.25 -13.83 5.17
CA THR A 49 -6.43 -15.02 5.38
C THR A 49 -6.48 -15.94 4.16
N GLU A 50 -5.48 -16.79 3.99
CA GLU A 50 -5.46 -17.73 2.87
C GLU A 50 -6.69 -18.65 2.85
N GLU A 51 -7.20 -19.03 4.03
CA GLU A 51 -8.38 -19.89 4.14
C GLU A 51 -9.65 -19.18 3.65
N GLU A 52 -9.77 -17.87 3.90
CA GLU A 52 -10.87 -17.06 3.37
C GLU A 52 -10.75 -16.93 1.84
N PHE A 53 -9.54 -16.73 1.33
CA PHE A 53 -9.26 -16.61 -0.10
C PHE A 53 -9.55 -17.90 -0.87
N LYS A 54 -9.14 -19.06 -0.32
CA LYS A 54 -9.37 -20.39 -0.90
C LYS A 54 -10.85 -20.77 -1.00
N LYS A 55 -11.72 -20.19 -0.16
CA LYS A 55 -13.18 -20.39 -0.22
C LYS A 55 -13.84 -19.61 -1.36
N GLY A 56 -13.16 -18.61 -1.92
CA GLY A 56 -13.66 -17.77 -2.99
C GLY A 56 -12.98 -16.39 -2.97
N HIS A 57 -12.65 -15.90 -4.15
CA HIS A 57 -11.94 -14.64 -4.33
C HIS A 57 -12.27 -14.03 -5.71
N VAL A 58 -11.91 -12.76 -5.87
CA VAL A 58 -11.99 -12.05 -7.15
C VAL A 58 -10.93 -12.63 -8.10
N GLU A 59 -11.26 -12.91 -9.35
CA GLU A 59 -10.29 -13.42 -10.32
C GLU A 59 -9.08 -12.48 -10.49
N ASN A 60 -7.89 -13.06 -10.69
CA ASN A 60 -6.62 -12.34 -10.84
C ASN A 60 -6.22 -11.46 -9.64
N SER A 61 -6.83 -11.68 -8.46
CA SER A 61 -6.42 -11.00 -7.24
C SER A 61 -5.13 -11.59 -6.64
N LEU A 62 -4.35 -10.72 -6.00
CA LEU A 62 -3.18 -11.10 -5.23
C LEU A 62 -3.61 -11.29 -3.77
N ASN A 63 -3.39 -12.47 -3.19
CA ASN A 63 -3.59 -12.69 -1.76
C ASN A 63 -2.28 -12.54 -0.99
N ILE A 64 -2.21 -11.54 -0.12
CA ILE A 64 -1.17 -11.42 0.89
C ILE A 64 -1.87 -11.12 2.23
N PRO A 65 -2.02 -12.12 3.11
CA PRO A 65 -2.75 -11.95 4.36
C PRO A 65 -2.16 -10.85 5.23
N TYR A 66 -2.99 -9.91 5.67
CA TYR A 66 -2.58 -8.92 6.67
C TYR A 66 -2.55 -9.50 8.09
N MET A 67 -3.38 -10.52 8.33
CA MET A 67 -3.41 -11.27 9.58
C MET A 67 -3.55 -12.76 9.30
N PHE A 68 -3.05 -13.59 10.23
CA PHE A 68 -3.24 -15.03 10.24
C PHE A 68 -4.22 -15.43 11.33
N ASN A 69 -4.98 -16.51 11.10
CA ASN A 69 -5.79 -17.13 12.14
C ASN A 69 -4.91 -18.10 12.95
N THR A 70 -4.93 -17.98 14.27
CA THR A 70 -4.25 -18.88 15.20
C THR A 70 -5.26 -19.40 16.23
N PRO A 71 -4.95 -20.49 16.97
CA PRO A 71 -5.81 -20.94 18.05
C PRO A 71 -6.09 -19.88 19.13
N GLN A 72 -5.19 -18.90 19.29
CA GLN A 72 -5.28 -17.81 20.26
C GLN A 72 -5.99 -16.56 19.70
N GLY A 73 -6.44 -16.59 18.43
CA GLY A 73 -7.06 -15.47 17.74
C GLY A 73 -6.29 -15.04 16.51
N ARG A 74 -6.56 -13.82 16.02
CA ARG A 74 -5.87 -13.27 14.85
C ARG A 74 -4.56 -12.59 15.25
N VAL A 75 -3.51 -12.87 14.50
CA VAL A 75 -2.17 -12.27 14.70
C VAL A 75 -1.76 -11.54 13.42
N LYS A 76 -1.24 -10.32 13.56
CA LYS A 76 -0.73 -9.54 12.41
C LYS A 76 0.40 -10.28 11.72
N ASN A 77 0.40 -10.29 10.40
CA ASN A 77 1.48 -10.85 9.61
C ASN A 77 2.71 -9.92 9.68
N PRO A 78 3.81 -10.31 10.34
CA PRO A 78 4.98 -9.45 10.48
C PRO A 78 5.72 -9.22 9.16
N LYS A 79 5.46 -10.05 8.15
CA LYS A 79 6.10 -10.00 6.82
C LYS A 79 5.21 -9.35 5.75
N PHE A 80 4.07 -8.77 6.13
CA PHE A 80 3.10 -8.24 5.18
C PHE A 80 3.73 -7.27 4.17
N LEU A 81 4.44 -6.24 4.65
CA LEU A 81 5.06 -5.24 3.77
C LEU A 81 6.17 -5.83 2.90
N GLU A 82 7.01 -6.71 3.45
CA GLU A 82 8.07 -7.41 2.70
C GLU A 82 7.47 -8.24 1.55
N GLN A 83 6.39 -8.95 1.81
CA GLN A 83 5.69 -9.75 0.81
C GLN A 83 5.04 -8.88 -0.26
N VAL A 84 4.41 -7.76 0.12
CA VAL A 84 3.83 -6.83 -0.87
C VAL A 84 4.93 -6.21 -1.72
N SER A 85 6.02 -5.72 -1.13
CA SER A 85 7.15 -5.15 -1.87
C SER A 85 7.86 -6.14 -2.79
N SER A 86 7.77 -7.44 -2.51
CA SER A 86 8.31 -8.49 -3.39
C SER A 86 7.39 -8.79 -4.58
N ALA A 87 6.11 -8.44 -4.50
CA ALA A 87 5.08 -8.80 -5.48
C ALA A 87 4.52 -7.60 -6.25
N CYS A 88 4.73 -6.38 -5.75
CA CYS A 88 4.14 -5.13 -6.24
C CYS A 88 5.16 -3.99 -6.23
N ASP A 89 5.10 -3.15 -7.26
CA ASP A 89 5.87 -1.90 -7.33
C ASP A 89 5.20 -0.80 -6.48
N LYS A 90 5.99 0.10 -5.89
CA LYS A 90 5.46 1.22 -5.06
C LYS A 90 4.55 2.19 -5.82
N GLU A 91 4.69 2.25 -7.14
CA GLU A 91 3.86 3.07 -8.03
C GLU A 91 2.69 2.29 -8.66
N GLU A 92 2.57 0.99 -8.36
CA GLU A 92 1.44 0.17 -8.80
C GLU A 92 0.15 0.65 -8.12
N LYS A 93 -0.96 0.65 -8.87
CA LYS A 93 -2.26 1.09 -8.36
C LYS A 93 -3.00 -0.08 -7.73
N LEU A 94 -3.18 -0.04 -6.42
CA LEU A 94 -3.71 -1.14 -5.63
C LEU A 94 -5.09 -0.80 -5.08
N ILE A 95 -6.04 -1.70 -5.28
CA ILE A 95 -7.30 -1.73 -4.54
C ILE A 95 -7.15 -2.79 -3.45
N VAL A 96 -7.14 -2.36 -2.19
CA VAL A 96 -6.91 -3.22 -1.04
C VAL A 96 -8.25 -3.56 -0.41
N GLY A 97 -8.57 -4.84 -0.35
CA GLY A 97 -9.88 -5.29 0.13
C GLY A 97 -9.78 -6.39 1.18
N CYS A 98 -10.75 -6.38 2.10
CA CYS A 98 -10.98 -7.47 3.04
C CYS A 98 -12.48 -7.77 3.14
N GLN A 99 -12.88 -8.61 4.10
CA GLN A 99 -14.31 -8.96 4.25
C GLN A 99 -15.20 -7.79 4.68
N SER A 100 -14.71 -6.90 5.56
CA SER A 100 -15.53 -5.89 6.25
C SER A 100 -14.93 -4.48 6.23
N GLY A 101 -13.94 -4.20 5.38
CA GLY A 101 -13.25 -2.92 5.28
C GLY A 101 -12.19 -2.61 6.36
N VAL A 102 -12.32 -3.12 7.59
CA VAL A 102 -11.43 -2.75 8.71
C VAL A 102 -9.97 -3.18 8.47
N ARG A 103 -9.74 -4.45 8.11
CA ARG A 103 -8.36 -4.96 7.87
C ARG A 103 -7.69 -4.28 6.67
N SER A 104 -8.48 -3.96 5.65
CA SER A 104 -7.97 -3.29 4.45
C SER A 104 -7.64 -1.83 4.71
N LEU A 105 -8.38 -1.13 5.58
CA LEU A 105 -8.04 0.22 6.01
C LEU A 105 -6.68 0.25 6.73
N ASP A 106 -6.46 -0.65 7.69
CA ASP A 106 -5.18 -0.77 8.40
C ASP A 106 -4.04 -1.13 7.45
N ALA A 107 -4.26 -2.11 6.56
CA ALA A 107 -3.29 -2.52 5.56
C ALA A 107 -2.92 -1.37 4.61
N THR A 108 -3.89 -0.61 4.11
CA THR A 108 -3.65 0.54 3.24
C THR A 108 -2.88 1.63 3.97
N THR A 109 -3.16 1.87 5.25
CA THR A 109 -2.40 2.81 6.08
C THR A 109 -0.92 2.40 6.16
N ASP A 110 -0.64 1.13 6.46
CA ASP A 110 0.72 0.60 6.50
C ASP A 110 1.42 0.68 5.13
N LEU A 111 0.67 0.45 4.04
CA LEU A 111 1.19 0.56 2.66
C LEU A 111 1.58 1.99 2.32
N HIS A 112 0.76 2.99 2.65
CA HIS A 112 1.15 4.39 2.47
C HIS A 112 2.36 4.78 3.30
N ALA A 113 2.46 4.30 4.54
CA ALA A 113 3.64 4.50 5.38
C ALA A 113 4.91 3.85 4.77
N ALA A 114 4.74 2.77 4.01
CA ALA A 114 5.79 2.13 3.22
C ALA A 114 5.97 2.72 1.80
N GLU A 115 5.39 3.88 1.52
CA GLU A 115 5.47 4.64 0.26
C GLU A 115 4.78 4.00 -0.96
N PHE A 116 3.81 3.12 -0.74
CA PHE A 116 2.86 2.73 -1.80
C PHE A 116 1.84 3.85 -1.98
N LYS A 117 2.06 4.72 -2.98
CA LYS A 117 1.33 5.99 -3.11
C LYS A 117 -0.10 5.82 -3.62
N HIS A 118 -0.34 4.78 -4.42
CA HIS A 118 -1.60 4.58 -5.14
C HIS A 118 -2.40 3.39 -4.60
N ALA A 119 -2.30 3.14 -3.29
CA ALA A 119 -3.15 2.20 -2.60
C ALA A 119 -4.48 2.87 -2.20
N SER A 120 -5.60 2.17 -2.35
CA SER A 120 -6.91 2.63 -1.91
C SER A 120 -7.64 1.52 -1.17
N ASN A 121 -8.25 1.85 -0.05
CA ASN A 121 -9.08 0.92 0.71
C ASN A 121 -10.41 0.69 -0.04
N MET A 122 -10.89 -0.55 -0.04
CA MET A 122 -12.26 -0.89 -0.41
C MET A 122 -13.04 -1.27 0.86
N GLY A 123 -14.11 -0.54 1.14
CA GLY A 123 -14.91 -0.65 2.37
C GLY A 123 -16.39 -0.67 2.10
#